data_AF-A0A0F9KF93-F1
#
_entry.id   AF-A0A0F9KF93-F1
#
_cell.length_a   1.000
_cell.length_b   1.000
_cell.length_c   1.000
_cell.angle_alpha   90.00
_cell.angle_beta   90.00
_cell.angle_gamma   90.00
#
_symmetry.space_group_name_H-M   'P 1'
#
loop_
_entity.id
_entity.type
_entity.pdbx_description
1 polymer ?
#
loop_
_entity_poly.entity_id
_entity_poly.type
_entity_poly.pdbx_seq_one_letter_code
_entity_poly.pdbx_strand_id
1 'polypeptide(L)' 'EIAFNSKYLIDGLGAVEGKEVKIQLIDAFQPGVLRGSGEEYEYLIMPVRLN' A
#
# COMPACT_ATOMS: atom_id res chain seq x y z
N GLU A 1 12.63 2.91 8.97
CA GLU A 1 11.81 1.70 8.76
C GLU A 1 10.34 2.09 8.82
N ILE A 2 9.46 1.36 8.12
CA ILE A 2 8.00 1.57 8.14
C ILE A 2 7.34 0.21 8.36
N ALA A 3 6.34 0.16 9.23
CA ALA A 3 5.55 -1.05 9.44
C ALA A 3 4.11 -0.84 8.98
N PHE A 4 3.47 -1.93 8.56
CA PHE A 4 2.08 -1.93 8.13
C PHE A 4 1.33 -3.10 8.77
N ASN A 5 0.01 -2.95 8.87
CA ASN A 5 -0.84 -4.10 9.12
C ASN A 5 -0.83 -5.01 7.87
N SER A 6 -0.41 -6.26 8.05
CA SER A 6 -0.29 -7.22 6.93
C SER A 6 -1.63 -7.52 6.26
N LYS A 7 -2.74 -7.51 7.00
CA LYS A 7 -4.07 -7.74 6.44
C LYS A 7 -4.43 -6.65 5.42
N TYR A 8 -4.25 -5.38 5.76
CA TYR A 8 -4.56 -4.27 4.84
C TYR A 8 -3.64 -4.25 3.63
N LEU A 9 -2.38 -4.63 3.81
CA LEU A 9 -1.46 -4.76 2.68
C LEU A 9 -1.90 -5.88 1.72
N ILE A 10 -2.27 -7.06 2.25
CA ILE A 10 -2.75 -8.19 1.45
C ILE A 10 -4.07 -7.82 0.75
N ASP A 11 -5.02 -7.20 1.47
CA ASP A 11 -6.31 -6.80 0.92
C ASP A 11 -6.12 -5.79 -0.24
N GLY A 12 -5.20 -4.82 -0.10
CA GLY A 12 -4.87 -3.88 -1.17
C GLY A 12 -4.16 -4.52 -2.37
N LEU A 13 -3.21 -5.44 -2.11
CA LEU A 13 -2.52 -6.17 -3.18
C LEU A 13 -3.46 -7.11 -3.95
N GLY A 14 -4.41 -7.75 -3.27
CA GLY A 14 -5.35 -8.70 -3.87
C GLY A 14 -6.39 -8.06 -4.79
N ALA A 15 -6.58 -6.74 -4.69
CA ALA A 15 -7.48 -5.98 -5.55
C ALA A 15 -6.77 -5.37 -6.79
N VAL A 16 -5.44 -5.47 -6.88
CA VAL A 16 -4.70 -5.04 -8.07
C VAL A 16 -4.86 -6.06 -9.19
N GLU A 17 -5.31 -5.60 -10.35
CA GLU A 17 -5.26 -6.39 -11.57
C GLU A 17 -3.85 -6.33 -12.21
N GLY A 18 -3.29 -7.49 -12.52
CA GLY A 18 -1.98 -7.60 -13.18
C GLY A 18 -0.93 -8.29 -12.31
N LYS A 19 0.34 -8.07 -12.66
CA LYS A 19 1.49 -8.72 -12.00
C LYS A 19 2.40 -7.75 -11.26
N GLU A 20 2.17 -6.45 -11.43
CA GLU A 20 3.02 -5.39 -10.90
C GLU A 20 2.16 -4.38 -10.13
N VAL A 21 2.73 -3.89 -9.03
CA VAL A 21 2.13 -2.85 -8.18
C VAL A 21 3.20 -1.80 -7.88
N LYS A 22 2.83 -0.53 -7.96
CA LYS A 22 3.69 0.57 -7.53
C LYS A 22 3.28 1.01 -6.14
N ILE A 23 4.23 1.03 -5.21
CA ILE A 23 4.02 1.51 -3.85
C ILE A 23 4.75 2.84 -3.68
N GLN A 24 4.03 3.87 -3.27
CA GLN A 24 4.56 5.20 -2.97
C GLN A 24 4.49 5.45 -1.47
N LEU A 25 5.65 5.65 -0.86
CA LEU A 25 5.81 5.89 0.58
C LEU A 25 6.58 7.20 0.78
N ILE A 26 6.18 7.99 1.79
CA ILE A 26 6.86 9.24 2.15
C ILE A 26 7.72 9.01 3.41
N ASP A 27 7.07 8.68 4.53
CA ASP A 27 7.71 8.38 5.80
C ASP A 27 6.86 7.41 6.64
N ALA A 28 7.31 7.11 7.87
CA ALA A 28 6.64 6.17 8.77
C ALA A 28 5.34 6.69 9.42
N PHE A 29 4.96 7.93 9.16
CA PHE A 29 3.79 8.61 9.74
C PHE A 29 2.76 9.02 8.69
N GLN A 30 3.18 9.16 7.43
CA GLN A 30 2.31 9.48 6.32
C GLN A 30 1.68 8.23 5.68
N PRO A 31 0.47 8.33 5.14
CA PRO A 31 -0.13 7.25 4.36
C PRO A 31 0.72 6.89 3.14
N GLY A 32 0.74 5.60 2.80
CA GLY A 32 1.25 5.09 1.54
C GLY A 32 0.15 4.91 0.50
N VAL A 33 0.53 4.91 -0.78
CA VAL A 33 -0.40 4.63 -1.89
C VAL A 33 0.09 3.45 -2.70
N LEU A 34 -0.77 2.46 -2.90
CA LEU A 34 -0.57 1.35 -3.85
C LEU A 34 -1.33 1.68 -5.14
N ARG A 35 -0.67 1.50 -6.28
CA ARG A 35 -1.25 1.68 -7.61
C ARG A 35 -1.05 0.44 -8.45
N GLY A 36 -2.11 -0.01 -9.12
CA GLY A 36 -2.02 -1.07 -10.12
C GLY A 36 -1.34 -0.59 -11.40
N SER A 37 -0.83 -1.52 -12.21
CA SER A 37 -0.27 -1.22 -13.54
C SER A 37 -1.34 -0.95 -14.61
N GLY A 38 -2.61 -1.29 -14.34
CA GLY A 38 -3.75 -1.26 -15.27
C GLY A 38 -4.73 -0.11 -15.03
N GLU A 39 -6.04 -0.43 -14.95
CA GLU A 39 -7.13 0.54 -14.64
C GLU A 39 -6.83 1.37 -13.38
N GLU A 40 -7.51 2.51 -13.23
CA GLU A 40 -7.34 3.49 -12.14
C GLU A 40 -7.64 2.89 -10.74
N TYR A 41 -6.76 2.04 -10.26
CA TYR A 41 -6.78 1.49 -8.92
C TYR A 41 -5.79 2.23 -8.03
N GLU A 42 -6.32 2.89 -7.01
CA GLU A 42 -5.54 3.47 -5.93
C GLU A 42 -6.00 2.92 -4.58
N TYR A 43 -5.05 2.51 -3.75
CA TYR A 43 -5.33 2.02 -2.41
C TYR A 43 -4.44 2.74 -1.39
N LEU A 44 -5.09 3.37 -0.41
CA LEU A 44 -4.41 4.08 0.67
C LEU A 44 -4.13 3.11 1.82
N ILE A 45 -2.87 3.01 2.25
CA ILE A 45 -2.47 2.21 3.40
C ILE A 45 -1.87 3.09 4.51
N MET A 46 -2.36 2.92 5.73
CA MET A 46 -1.84 3.63 6.91
C MET A 46 -0.71 2.83 7.56
N PRO A 47 0.45 3.45 7.86
CA PRO A 47 1.50 2.78 8.62
C PRO A 47 1.11 2.59 10.09
N VAL A 48 1.72 1.60 10.74
CA VAL A 48 1.62 1.40 12.20
C VAL A 48 2.84 2.00 12.88
N ARG A 49 2.62 2.60 14.06
CA ARG A 49 3.71 3.17 14.85
C ARG A 49 4.50 2.03 15.51
N LEU A 50 5.80 2.02 15.26
CA LEU A 50 6.76 1.22 16.01
C LEU A 50 7.26 2.12 17.13
N ASN A 51 6.86 1.81 18.36
CA ASN A 51 7.34 2.48 19.58
C ASN A 51 8.54 1.73 20.15
#